data_AF-A0A963FM20-F1
#
_entry.id   AF-A0A963FM20-F1
#
_cell.length_a   1.000
_cell.length_b   1.000
_cell.length_c   1.000
_cell.angle_alpha   90.00
_cell.angle_beta   90.00
_cell.angle_gamma   90.00
#
_symmetry.space_group_name_H-M   'P 1'
#
loop_
_entity.id
_entity.type
_entity.pdbx_description
1 polymer ?
#
loop_
_entity_poly.entity_id
_entity_poly.type
_entity_poly.pdbx_seq_one_letter_code
_entity_poly.pdbx_strand_id
1 'polypeptide(L)'
;AVPAADSPFVGFVGGWSKELFGPESLALAGIAGATVATVFTFLPSFLFILIGGPLVEATRHDLKFTAPLTGITSAVVGVVLNLAVFFAWHVLWPEATAVAPFEGRFEWFSLLITVAAFIALWRYKIGIIPVIAACAAAGLAYSLTF
;
A
#
# COMPACT_ATOMS: atom_id res chain seq x y z
N ALA A 1 -6.86 6.78 17.85
CA ALA A 1 -7.25 5.68 16.94
C ALA A 1 -7.72 6.32 15.65
N VAL A 2 -6.90 6.25 14.59
CA VAL A 2 -7.28 6.73 13.25
C VAL A 2 -8.30 5.72 12.71
N PRO A 3 -9.53 6.14 12.31
CA PRO A 3 -10.48 5.23 11.72
C PRO A 3 -9.88 4.63 10.44
N ALA A 4 -10.08 3.32 10.30
CA ALA A 4 -9.40 2.47 9.34
C ALA A 4 -9.42 3.01 7.90
N ALA A 5 -8.28 2.95 7.23
CA ALA A 5 -8.20 3.01 5.78
C ALA A 5 -8.47 1.61 5.22
N ASP A 6 -9.66 1.07 5.46
CA ASP A 6 -10.10 -0.21 4.90
C ASP A 6 -10.70 -0.01 3.49
N SER A 7 -10.60 -1.04 2.63
CA SER A 7 -11.03 -0.96 1.23
C SER A 7 -12.47 -0.44 1.04
N PRO A 8 -13.46 -0.81 1.89
CA PRO A 8 -14.81 -0.25 1.81
C PRO A 8 -14.86 1.25 2.09
N PHE A 9 -14.08 1.76 3.05
CA PHE A 9 -13.99 3.19 3.33
C PHE A 9 -13.39 3.96 2.16
N VAL A 10 -12.28 3.46 1.59
CA VAL A 10 -11.67 4.08 0.39
C VAL A 10 -12.65 4.07 -0.79
N GLY A 11 -13.38 2.97 -0.99
CA GLY A 11 -14.43 2.87 -2.00
C GLY A 11 -15.57 3.86 -1.76
N PHE A 12 -16.00 4.03 -0.51
CA PHE A 12 -17.02 5.01 -0.12
C PHE A 12 -16.59 6.44 -0.44
N VAL A 13 -15.39 6.84 0.00
CA VAL A 13 -14.86 8.17 -0.25
C VAL A 13 -14.70 8.42 -1.75
N GLY A 14 -14.19 7.44 -2.50
CA GLY A 14 -14.07 7.54 -3.95
C GLY A 14 -15.42 7.74 -4.65
N GLY A 15 -16.45 7.01 -4.23
CA GLY A 15 -17.80 7.15 -4.78
C GLY A 15 -18.48 8.47 -4.39
N TRP A 16 -18.33 8.88 -3.13
CA TRP A 16 -18.86 10.15 -2.61
C TRP A 16 -18.23 11.35 -3.31
N SER A 17 -16.90 11.40 -3.42
CA SER A 17 -16.17 12.53 -4.02
C SER A 17 -16.38 12.69 -5.52
N LYS A 18 -16.83 11.63 -6.21
CA LYS A 18 -17.11 11.64 -7.65
C LYS A 18 -18.57 11.90 -7.98
N GLU A 19 -19.44 12.01 -6.98
CA GLU A 19 -20.88 12.26 -7.13
C GLU A 19 -21.51 11.36 -8.22
N LEU A 20 -21.20 10.05 -8.20
CA LEU A 20 -21.55 9.09 -9.27
C LEU A 20 -23.01 9.12 -9.70
N PHE A 21 -23.92 9.51 -8.82
CA PHE A 21 -25.36 9.58 -9.04
C PHE A 21 -25.94 11.00 -8.85
N GLY A 22 -25.06 12.02 -8.88
CA GLY A 22 -25.39 13.43 -8.67
C GLY A 22 -25.29 13.89 -7.21
N PRO A 23 -25.31 15.22 -6.99
CA PRO A 23 -25.07 15.84 -5.67
C PRO A 23 -26.18 15.57 -4.65
N GLU A 24 -27.37 15.18 -5.10
CA GLU A 24 -28.50 14.85 -4.24
C GLU A 24 -28.38 13.44 -3.61
N SER A 25 -27.49 12.58 -4.12
CA SER A 25 -27.43 11.16 -3.74
C SER A 25 -26.02 10.68 -3.38
N LEU A 26 -25.23 11.55 -2.75
CA LEU A 26 -23.84 11.28 -2.32
C LEU A 26 -23.71 10.03 -1.46
N ALA A 27 -24.66 9.79 -0.54
CA ALA A 27 -24.66 8.59 0.30
C ALA A 27 -24.80 7.31 -0.53
N LEU A 28 -25.64 7.33 -1.57
CA LEU A 28 -25.83 6.20 -2.46
C LEU A 28 -24.61 5.98 -3.35
N ALA A 29 -23.95 7.06 -3.80
CA ALA A 29 -22.68 7.01 -4.51
C ALA A 29 -21.56 6.38 -3.66
N GLY A 30 -21.47 6.77 -2.39
CA GLY A 30 -20.54 6.16 -1.45
C GLY A 30 -20.85 4.68 -1.17
N ILE A 31 -22.10 4.32 -0.92
CA ILE A 31 -22.51 2.92 -0.70
C ILE A 31 -22.18 2.04 -1.91
N ALA A 32 -22.43 2.54 -3.13
CA ALA A 32 -22.07 1.83 -4.35
C ALA A 32 -20.55 1.62 -4.45
N GLY A 33 -19.75 2.66 -4.20
CA GLY A 33 -18.29 2.57 -4.19
C GLY A 33 -17.76 1.58 -3.14
N ALA A 34 -18.30 1.61 -1.93
CA ALA A 34 -17.97 0.65 -0.87
C ALA A 34 -18.34 -0.79 -1.25
N THR A 35 -19.51 -0.98 -1.89
CA THR A 35 -19.98 -2.29 -2.36
C THR A 35 -19.05 -2.85 -3.42
N VAL A 36 -18.65 -2.04 -4.41
CA VAL A 36 -17.69 -2.43 -5.44
C VAL A 36 -16.35 -2.82 -4.80
N ALA A 37 -15.81 -2.01 -3.90
CA ALA A 37 -14.55 -2.33 -3.21
C ALA A 37 -14.63 -3.65 -2.42
N THR A 38 -15.76 -3.90 -1.74
CA THR A 38 -16.01 -5.13 -0.98
C THR A 38 -16.10 -6.34 -1.91
N VAL A 39 -16.89 -6.23 -2.99
CA VAL A 39 -17.05 -7.32 -3.96
C VAL A 39 -15.70 -7.68 -4.58
N PHE A 40 -14.92 -6.72 -5.06
CA PHE A 40 -13.65 -7.02 -5.74
C PHE A 40 -12.51 -7.44 -4.80
N THR A 41 -12.62 -7.19 -3.49
CA THR A 41 -11.61 -7.65 -2.51
C THR A 41 -11.97 -9.02 -1.92
N PHE A 42 -13.25 -9.23 -1.60
CA PHE A 42 -13.70 -10.44 -0.90
C PHE A 42 -14.23 -11.54 -1.83
N LEU A 43 -14.98 -11.21 -2.88
CA LEU A 43 -15.58 -12.23 -3.75
C LEU A 43 -14.53 -13.09 -4.46
N PRO A 44 -13.44 -12.54 -5.05
CA PRO A 44 -12.38 -13.37 -5.62
C PRO A 44 -11.75 -14.28 -4.57
N SER A 45 -11.46 -13.76 -3.38
CA SER A 45 -10.86 -14.52 -2.28
C SER A 45 -11.74 -15.69 -1.84
N PHE A 46 -13.05 -15.48 -1.69
CA PHE A 46 -14.00 -16.55 -1.37
C PHE A 46 -14.10 -17.58 -2.50
N LEU A 47 -14.15 -17.15 -3.76
CA LEU A 47 -14.15 -18.07 -4.90
C LEU A 47 -12.89 -18.95 -4.90
N PHE A 48 -11.71 -18.36 -4.68
CA PHE A 48 -10.45 -19.11 -4.59
C PHE A 48 -10.41 -20.07 -3.39
N ILE A 49 -10.99 -19.72 -2.24
CA ILE A 49 -11.03 -20.63 -1.09
C ILE A 49 -12.02 -21.77 -1.33
N LEU A 50 -13.21 -21.49 -1.84
CA LEU A 50 -14.27 -22.49 -2.05
C LEU A 50 -13.94 -23.46 -3.19
N ILE A 51 -13.40 -22.95 -4.30
CA ILE A 51 -13.01 -23.75 -5.47
C ILE A 51 -11.61 -24.35 -5.27
N GLY A 52 -10.68 -23.56 -4.71
CA GLY A 52 -9.30 -23.97 -4.51
C GLY A 52 -9.12 -24.92 -3.33
N GLY A 53 -9.96 -24.88 -2.29
CA GLY A 53 -9.88 -25.81 -1.16
C GLY A 53 -9.89 -27.29 -1.58
N PRO A 54 -10.91 -27.75 -2.34
CA PRO A 54 -10.94 -29.10 -2.88
C PRO A 54 -9.78 -29.43 -3.83
N LEU A 55 -9.37 -28.47 -4.66
CA LEU A 55 -8.29 -28.65 -5.64
C LEU A 55 -6.91 -28.79 -4.97
N VAL A 56 -6.66 -27.98 -3.93
CA VAL A 56 -5.45 -28.01 -3.10
C VAL A 56 -5.41 -29.30 -2.27
N GLU A 57 -6.55 -29.79 -1.79
CA GLU A 57 -6.63 -31.06 -1.05
C GLU A 57 -6.27 -32.26 -1.94
N ALA A 58 -6.72 -32.27 -3.19
CA ALA A 58 -6.43 -33.32 -4.16
C ALA A 58 -4.95 -33.39 -4.60
N THR A 59 -4.22 -32.28 -4.55
CA THR A 59 -2.79 -32.21 -4.95
C THR A 59 -1.80 -32.29 -3.78
N ARG A 60 -2.26 -32.52 -2.54
CA ARG A 60 -1.38 -32.59 -1.35
C ARG A 60 -0.33 -33.71 -1.36
N HIS A 61 -0.45 -34.69 -2.25
CA HIS A 61 0.49 -35.81 -2.36
C HIS A 61 1.56 -35.63 -3.46
N ASP A 62 1.53 -34.53 -4.22
CA ASP A 62 2.44 -34.31 -5.35
C ASP A 62 3.44 -33.18 -5.06
N LEU A 63 4.70 -33.54 -4.80
CA LEU A 63 5.82 -32.67 -4.38
C LEU A 63 6.25 -31.62 -5.43
N LYS A 64 5.57 -31.52 -6.58
CA LYS A 64 5.93 -30.63 -7.71
C LYS A 64 5.52 -29.16 -7.54
N PHE A 65 4.79 -28.79 -6.48
CA PHE A 65 4.26 -27.42 -6.32
C PHE A 65 5.13 -26.46 -5.51
N THR A 66 6.23 -26.91 -4.91
CA THR A 66 7.11 -26.04 -4.11
C THR A 66 7.91 -25.05 -4.97
N ALA A 67 8.34 -25.47 -6.18
CA ALA A 67 9.13 -24.62 -7.07
C ALA A 67 8.30 -23.46 -7.68
N PRO A 68 7.08 -23.68 -8.23
CA PRO A 68 6.23 -22.58 -8.68
C PRO A 68 5.81 -21.63 -7.56
N LEU A 69 5.50 -22.15 -6.36
CA LEU A 69 5.06 -21.34 -5.22
C LEU A 69 6.18 -20.41 -4.73
N THR A 70 7.42 -20.90 -4.66
CA THR A 70 8.60 -20.08 -4.35
C THR A 70 8.79 -18.99 -5.42
N GLY A 71 8.61 -19.34 -6.70
CA GLY A 71 8.63 -18.38 -7.81
C GLY A 71 7.66 -17.21 -7.60
N ILE A 72 6.41 -17.49 -7.23
CA ILE A 72 5.39 -16.46 -6.95
C ILE A 72 5.83 -15.57 -5.78
N THR A 73 6.31 -16.14 -4.67
CA THR A 73 6.76 -15.33 -3.52
C THR A 73 7.92 -14.42 -3.88
N SER A 74 8.87 -14.89 -4.68
CA SER A 74 10.02 -14.08 -5.14
C SER A 74 9.60 -12.96 -6.08
N ALA A 75 8.61 -13.19 -6.95
CA ALA A 75 8.05 -12.18 -7.84
C ALA A 75 7.36 -11.06 -7.04
N VAL A 76 6.55 -11.43 -6.04
CA VAL A 76 5.86 -10.44 -5.18
C VAL A 76 6.86 -9.61 -4.39
N VAL A 77 7.86 -10.23 -3.76
CA VAL A 77 8.91 -9.50 -3.03
C VAL A 77 9.68 -8.56 -3.97
N GLY A 78 10.00 -9.01 -5.19
CA GLY A 78 10.62 -8.16 -6.21
C GLY A 78 9.77 -6.96 -6.61
N VAL A 79 8.46 -7.14 -6.80
CA VAL A 79 7.52 -6.05 -7.12
C VAL A 79 7.43 -5.05 -5.96
N VAL A 80 7.35 -5.53 -4.72
CA VAL A 80 7.32 -4.65 -3.53
C VAL A 80 8.61 -3.85 -3.42
N LEU A 81 9.77 -4.48 -3.64
CA LEU A 81 11.05 -3.78 -3.62
C LEU A 81 11.15 -2.73 -4.73
N ASN A 82 10.68 -3.03 -5.94
CA ASN A 82 10.65 -2.09 -7.06
C ASN A 82 9.81 -0.85 -6.71
N LEU A 83 8.58 -1.04 -6.22
CA LEU A 83 7.72 0.07 -5.80
C LEU A 83 8.33 0.88 -4.65
N ALA A 84 8.98 0.21 -3.68
CA ALA A 84 9.67 0.90 -2.59
C ALA A 84 10.80 1.80 -3.10
N VAL A 85 11.63 1.31 -4.04
CA VAL A 85 12.70 2.10 -4.67
C VAL A 85 12.12 3.24 -5.50
N PHE A 86 11.04 2.99 -6.25
CA PHE A 86 10.35 4.01 -7.03
C PHE A 86 9.84 5.15 -6.15
N PHE A 87 9.24 4.85 -5.00
CA PHE A 87 8.81 5.87 -4.04
C PHE A 87 9.99 6.57 -3.39
N ALA A 88 11.02 5.84 -2.95
CA ALA A 88 12.21 6.44 -2.36
C ALA A 88 12.89 7.43 -3.31
N TRP A 89 12.95 7.09 -4.59
CA TRP A 89 13.44 7.97 -5.65
C TRP A 89 12.65 9.29 -5.73
N HIS A 90 11.33 9.22 -5.84
CA HIS A 90 10.47 10.42 -5.92
C HIS A 90 10.46 11.23 -4.62
N VAL A 91 10.74 10.60 -3.48
CA VAL A 91 10.86 11.29 -2.17
C VAL A 91 12.20 12.00 -2.03
N LEU A 92 13.29 11.44 -2.56
CA LEU A 92 14.63 12.02 -2.47
C LEU A 92 14.89 13.10 -3.53
N TRP A 93 14.31 12.94 -4.73
CA TRP A 93 14.30 13.92 -5.80
C TRP A 93 12.87 14.23 -6.24
N PRO A 94 12.22 15.23 -5.62
CA PRO A 94 10.86 15.63 -5.97
C PRO A 94 10.72 16.17 -7.40
N GLU A 95 11.80 16.75 -7.94
CA GLU A 95 11.85 17.36 -9.28
C GLU A 95 12.36 16.39 -10.37
N ALA A 96 12.66 15.14 -10.01
CA ALA A 96 13.15 14.14 -10.96
C ALA A 96 12.12 13.89 -12.08
N THR A 97 12.56 14.00 -13.33
CA THR A 97 11.74 13.72 -14.52
C THR A 97 12.39 12.61 -15.35
N ALA A 98 11.63 11.88 -16.16
CA ALA A 98 12.13 10.78 -17.01
C ALA A 98 13.29 11.18 -17.94
N VAL A 99 13.36 12.45 -18.35
CA VAL A 99 14.43 13.01 -19.18
C VAL A 99 15.64 13.48 -18.37
N ALA A 100 15.47 13.75 -17.09
CA ALA A 100 16.51 14.28 -16.21
C ALA A 100 16.36 13.66 -14.80
N PRO A 101 16.86 12.42 -14.63
CA PRO A 101 16.57 11.64 -13.43
C PRO A 101 17.12 12.29 -12.14
N PHE A 102 18.28 12.93 -12.19
CA PHE A 102 18.90 13.54 -11.01
C PHE A 102 18.73 15.06 -10.96
N GLU A 103 17.71 15.59 -11.64
CA GLU A 103 17.45 17.02 -11.67
C GLU A 103 16.76 17.49 -10.39
N GLY A 104 17.17 18.66 -9.90
CA GLY A 104 16.62 19.28 -8.70
C GLY A 104 17.40 19.06 -7.42
N ARG A 105 16.83 19.57 -6.33
CA ARG A 105 17.43 19.55 -4.98
C ARG A 105 17.31 18.17 -4.36
N PHE A 106 18.41 17.69 -3.78
CA PHE A 106 18.40 16.45 -3.00
C PHE A 106 17.82 16.69 -1.59
N GLU A 107 16.76 15.98 -1.26
CA GLU A 107 16.06 16.10 0.03
C GLU A 107 16.77 15.31 1.14
N TRP A 108 17.87 15.87 1.65
CA TRP A 108 18.66 15.29 2.75
C TRP A 108 17.84 15.03 4.02
N PHE A 109 16.83 15.87 4.30
CA PHE A 109 15.95 15.69 5.46
C PHE A 109 15.11 14.41 5.37
N SER A 110 14.50 14.16 4.20
CA SER A 110 13.76 12.93 3.91
C SER A 110 14.66 11.69 3.98
N LEU A 111 15.90 11.79 3.49
CA LEU A 111 16.89 10.71 3.63
C LEU A 111 17.14 10.40 5.11
N LEU A 112 17.34 11.42 5.94
CA LEU A 112 17.64 11.25 7.36
C LEU A 112 16.49 10.57 8.11
N ILE A 113 15.25 11.01 7.86
CA ILE A 113 14.05 10.35 8.42
C ILE A 113 13.96 8.90 7.94
N THR A 114 14.22 8.64 6.66
CA THR A 114 14.17 7.28 6.09
C THR A 114 15.18 6.35 6.77
N VAL A 115 16.43 6.79 6.94
CA VAL A 115 17.49 6.02 7.61
C VAL A 115 17.15 5.82 9.10
N ALA A 116 16.67 6.86 9.79
CA ALA A 116 16.27 6.76 11.19
C ALA A 116 15.11 5.77 11.38
N ALA A 117 14.09 5.82 10.52
CA ALA A 117 12.97 4.88 10.53
C ALA A 117 13.41 3.45 10.23
N PHE A 118 14.30 3.26 9.26
CA PHE A 118 14.86 1.95 8.93
C PHE A 118 15.61 1.35 10.13
N ILE A 119 16.45 2.14 10.81
CA ILE A 119 17.17 1.69 12.01
C ILE A 119 16.18 1.40 13.16
N ALA A 120 15.17 2.23 13.37
CA ALA A 120 14.14 2.03 14.39
C ALA A 120 13.40 0.68 14.21
N LEU A 121 13.04 0.34 12.97
CA LEU A 121 12.37 -0.92 12.64
C LEU A 121 13.34 -2.11 12.71
N TRP A 122 14.52 -2.01 12.10
CA TRP A 122 15.45 -3.13 11.96
C TRP A 122 16.18 -3.45 13.27
N ARG A 123 16.77 -2.42 13.91
CA ARG A 123 17.67 -2.60 15.06
C ARG A 123 16.94 -2.58 16.39
N TYR A 124 15.92 -1.72 16.52
CA TYR A 124 15.17 -1.54 17.77
C TYR A 124 13.84 -2.29 17.78
N LYS A 125 13.42 -2.87 16.63
CA LYS A 125 12.16 -3.64 16.49
C LYS A 125 10.94 -2.88 17.02
N ILE A 126 10.97 -1.56 16.90
CA ILE A 126 9.85 -0.71 17.30
C ILE A 126 8.67 -1.03 16.38
N GLY A 127 7.44 -1.04 16.91
CA GLY A 127 6.25 -1.30 16.11
C GLY A 127 6.11 -0.33 14.94
N ILE A 128 5.48 -0.79 13.85
CA ILE A 128 5.30 0.03 12.63
C ILE A 128 4.49 1.31 12.93
N ILE A 129 3.43 1.19 13.73
CA ILE A 129 2.52 2.29 14.08
C ILE A 129 3.26 3.48 14.72
N PRO A 130 4.04 3.30 15.82
CA PRO A 130 4.76 4.42 16.44
C PRO A 130 5.85 5.00 15.53
N VAL A 131 6.50 4.20 14.68
CA VAL A 131 7.49 4.73 13.72
C VAL A 131 6.80 5.63 12.68
N ILE A 132 5.67 5.20 12.12
CA ILE A 132 4.90 6.03 11.18
C ILE A 132 4.45 7.32 11.86
N ALA A 133 3.93 7.25 13.09
CA ALA A 133 3.48 8.43 13.83
C ALA A 133 4.64 9.40 14.11
N ALA A 134 5.82 8.89 14.49
CA ALA A 134 7.00 9.71 14.71
C ALA A 134 7.51 10.38 13.42
N CYS A 135 7.57 9.64 12.32
CA CYS A 135 7.94 10.19 11.01
C CYS A 135 6.95 11.26 10.53
N ALA A 136 5.65 11.02 10.69
CA ALA A 136 4.61 11.98 10.35
C ALA A 136 4.71 13.26 11.19
N ALA A 137 4.95 13.13 12.51
CA ALA A 137 5.15 14.27 13.40
C ALA A 137 6.42 15.06 13.05
N ALA A 138 7.52 14.37 12.74
CA ALA A 138 8.77 15.00 12.31
C ALA A 138 8.61 15.76 10.99
N GLY A 139 7.93 15.15 10.01
CA GLY A 139 7.62 15.79 8.73
C GLY A 139 6.69 17.00 8.88
N LEU A 140 5.64 16.90 9.71
CA LEU A 140 4.74 18.01 10.00
C LEU A 140 5.47 19.18 10.68
N ALA A 141 6.31 18.89 11.67
CA ALA A 141 7.09 19.91 12.37
C ALA A 141 8.00 20.68 11.40
N TYR A 142 8.67 19.96 10.50
CA TYR A 142 9.52 20.54 9.46
C TYR A 142 8.70 21.38 8.47
N SER A 143 7.57 20.86 7.98
CA SER A 143 6.69 21.59 7.03
C SER A 143 6.05 22.86 7.60
N LEU A 144 5.99 23.01 8.93
CA LEU A 144 5.49 24.22 9.58
C LEU A 144 6.61 25.24 9.87
N THR A 145 7.87 24.81 9.88
CA THR A 145 9.01 25.70 10.14
C THR A 145 9.67 26.23 8.86
N PHE A 146 9.46 25.56 7.73
CA PHE A 146 10.02 25.89 6.42
C PHE A 146 8.91 25.93 5.37
#